data_AF-A0A6G7J3B6-F1
#
_entry.id   AF-A0A6G7J3B6-F1
#
_cell.length_a   1.000
_cell.length_b   1.000
_cell.length_c   1.000
_cell.angle_alpha   90.00
_cell.angle_beta   90.00
_cell.angle_gamma   90.00
#
_symmetry.space_group_name_H-M   'P 1'
#
loop_
_entity.id
_entity.type
_entity.pdbx_description
1 polymer ?
#
loop_
_entity_poly.entity_id
_entity_poly.type
_entity_poly.pdbx_seq_one_letter_code
_entity_poly.pdbx_strand_id
1 'polypeptide(L)'
;MKRFYKLILIAASIGVAVYSCDVDSTDYSVDDRDVYIESIIIEAAKNSCVEEDIEVSVSNPSRSITASLPSDCDASEIILTIYLSEGITTSPASGDSFGTGTSSLLVTGFGLEEEYSVNLKVLEPFESDDEFVTVWRVGADESITLPLVETGTYNFKVFWGDGTESIVATYDLESATHTYTEAGDYTVTVWGAIEGFNFYKTDQSADNIIDVTNWGQLKLGNEEAYFRGCSNLQISASDAPDLSGTTTLKAMFREATSFNSNINHWDVSGVTNMQDVFYKASSYNQPLDKWDVGNVTTFETMFRDSAFDQDISGWDVSKATTLKNMFRDCPFNQPIGSWNISNVTSLQSTFRGNDAFDQDLSGWGDKLGNVVTMRELFRESDFNGDLSAWDVSKVLSMWDMFKDSGFNNPSITGWDVSGLDNMETMFGGEDCAFNQDISGWDVSNVVNMQNLFKENKVFNQDLSGWNVDNVMCNYDFDTDAPQWEDSHKPNFIADKTDNNEFCNRDN
;
A
#
# COMPACT_ATOMS: atom_id res chain seq x y z
N MET A 1 -28.83 21.74 -31.00
CA MET A 1 -29.37 22.74 -30.03
C MET A 1 -30.68 23.34 -30.55
N LYS A 2 -31.73 23.37 -29.71
CA LYS A 2 -33.13 23.82 -29.95
C LYS A 2 -34.12 22.80 -30.54
N ARG A 3 -34.40 21.76 -29.76
CA ARG A 3 -35.77 21.32 -29.40
C ARG A 3 -35.76 20.36 -28.20
N PHE A 4 -35.08 20.79 -27.13
CA PHE A 4 -35.42 20.37 -25.77
C PHE A 4 -36.71 21.12 -25.34
N TYR A 5 -37.51 20.49 -24.48
CA TYR A 5 -38.81 20.92 -23.92
C TYR A 5 -40.08 20.41 -24.64
N LYS A 6 -40.47 19.15 -24.37
CA LYS A 6 -41.77 18.79 -23.77
C LYS A 6 -41.93 17.27 -23.73
N LEU A 7 -41.51 16.65 -22.62
CA LEU A 7 -42.18 15.51 -21.99
C LEU A 7 -41.48 15.19 -20.66
N ILE A 8 -41.68 16.07 -19.67
CA ILE A 8 -41.62 15.70 -18.25
C ILE A 8 -42.87 16.31 -17.60
N LEU A 9 -43.55 15.48 -16.81
CA LEU A 9 -44.52 15.72 -15.73
C LEU A 9 -45.89 15.05 -15.93
N ILE A 10 -46.01 13.83 -15.38
CA ILE A 10 -46.77 13.41 -14.18
C ILE A 10 -46.24 11.98 -13.91
N ALA A 11 -45.56 11.59 -12.83
CA ALA A 11 -45.58 12.02 -11.44
C ALA A 11 -44.19 11.88 -10.78
N ALA A 12 -43.92 12.77 -9.82
CA ALA A 12 -42.74 12.71 -8.94
C ALA A 12 -43.06 11.89 -7.69
N SER A 13 -42.23 10.87 -7.43
CA SER A 13 -41.94 10.15 -6.17
C SER A 13 -41.42 8.79 -6.63
N ILE A 14 -40.14 8.64 -6.96
CA ILE A 14 -39.03 8.36 -6.04
C ILE A 14 -37.74 8.90 -6.70
N GLY A 15 -36.85 9.51 -5.91
CA GLY A 15 -35.68 10.23 -6.40
C GLY A 15 -34.57 9.30 -6.91
N VAL A 16 -34.24 9.41 -8.19
CA VAL A 16 -33.01 8.91 -8.80
C VAL A 16 -32.29 10.12 -9.39
N ALA A 17 -31.01 10.29 -9.04
CA ALA A 17 -30.15 11.33 -9.58
C ALA A 17 -29.77 10.98 -11.03
N VAL A 18 -30.14 11.85 -11.97
CA VAL A 18 -29.67 11.77 -13.36
C VAL A 18 -28.27 12.37 -13.39
N TYR A 19 -27.23 11.53 -13.42
CA TYR A 19 -25.88 11.97 -13.76
C TYR A 19 -25.78 12.15 -15.28
N SER A 20 -25.40 13.35 -15.69
CA SER A 20 -25.10 13.68 -17.09
C SER A 20 -23.83 12.94 -17.51
N CYS A 21 -23.88 12.17 -18.60
CA CYS A 21 -22.65 11.71 -19.23
C CYS A 21 -21.89 12.92 -19.78
N ASP A 22 -20.62 13.02 -19.35
CA ASP A 22 -19.66 13.96 -19.87
C ASP A 22 -19.24 13.45 -21.25
N VAL A 23 -19.67 14.16 -22.29
CA VAL A 23 -19.26 13.88 -23.67
C VAL A 23 -17.85 14.47 -23.80
N ASP A 24 -16.84 13.70 -23.41
CA ASP A 24 -15.48 14.19 -23.54
C ASP A 24 -15.07 14.21 -25.02
N SER A 25 -14.54 15.38 -25.33
CA SER A 25 -14.18 15.92 -26.62
C SER A 25 -13.02 15.14 -27.25
N THR A 26 -13.31 14.36 -28.29
CA THR A 26 -12.39 14.27 -29.42
C THR A 26 -13.14 14.70 -30.67
N ASP A 27 -12.55 15.68 -31.35
CA ASP A 27 -13.03 16.35 -32.54
C ASP A 27 -13.10 15.35 -33.71
N TYR A 28 -14.08 14.44 -33.66
CA TYR A 28 -14.51 13.70 -34.84
C TYR A 28 -15.37 14.67 -35.64
N SER A 29 -14.84 15.12 -36.78
CA SER A 29 -15.69 15.73 -37.78
C SER A 29 -16.71 14.68 -38.20
N VAL A 30 -17.93 14.76 -37.67
CA VAL A 30 -19.06 13.98 -38.14
C VAL A 30 -19.26 14.37 -39.60
N ASP A 31 -18.76 13.55 -40.54
CA ASP A 31 -19.29 13.57 -41.90
C ASP A 31 -20.77 13.24 -41.74
N ASP A 32 -21.67 14.02 -42.33
CA ASP A 32 -23.14 13.89 -42.26
C ASP A 32 -23.65 12.54 -42.87
N ARG A 33 -22.77 11.53 -42.95
CA ARG A 33 -22.98 10.22 -43.55
C ARG A 33 -22.51 9.06 -42.68
N ASP A 34 -21.93 9.28 -41.50
CA ASP A 34 -21.51 8.17 -40.63
C ASP A 34 -22.71 7.46 -39.97
N VAL A 35 -22.61 6.13 -39.88
CA VAL A 35 -23.63 5.26 -39.29
C VAL A 35 -23.11 4.72 -37.96
N TYR A 36 -23.73 5.12 -36.86
CA TYR A 36 -23.30 4.75 -35.52
C TYR A 36 -24.48 4.39 -34.61
N ILE A 37 -24.17 3.68 -33.52
CA ILE A 37 -25.11 3.25 -32.50
C ILE A 37 -25.02 4.21 -31.30
N GLU A 38 -26.16 4.67 -30.78
CA GLU A 38 -26.21 5.62 -29.66
C GLU A 38 -26.01 4.90 -28.32
N SER A 39 -26.78 3.84 -28.07
CA SER A 39 -26.63 2.95 -26.92
C SER A 39 -27.33 1.62 -27.16
N ILE A 40 -26.97 0.61 -26.37
CA ILE A 40 -27.62 -0.71 -26.37
C ILE A 40 -27.82 -1.14 -24.92
N ILE A 41 -28.98 -1.73 -24.63
CA ILE A 41 -29.33 -2.28 -23.32
C ILE A 41 -29.93 -3.68 -23.51
N ILE A 42 -29.60 -4.60 -22.61
CA ILE A 42 -30.29 -5.89 -22.46
C ILE A 42 -31.33 -5.69 -21.35
N GLU A 43 -32.61 -5.53 -21.72
CA GLU A 43 -33.67 -5.25 -20.74
C GLU A 43 -34.09 -6.51 -19.97
N ALA A 44 -34.12 -6.47 -18.64
CA ALA A 44 -34.63 -7.56 -17.80
C ALA A 44 -36.08 -7.92 -18.11
N ALA A 45 -36.93 -6.92 -18.37
CA ALA A 45 -38.33 -7.15 -18.68
C ALA A 45 -38.56 -7.98 -19.96
N LYS A 46 -37.55 -8.08 -20.85
CA LYS A 46 -37.60 -8.86 -22.10
C LYS A 46 -36.89 -10.20 -21.99
N ASN A 47 -36.06 -10.40 -20.97
CA ASN A 47 -35.12 -11.51 -20.88
C ASN A 47 -35.30 -12.24 -19.55
N SER A 48 -35.65 -13.52 -19.61
CA SER A 48 -35.91 -14.32 -18.39
C SER A 48 -34.66 -14.62 -17.57
N CYS A 49 -33.46 -14.41 -18.14
CA CYS A 49 -32.18 -14.75 -17.54
C CYS A 49 -31.41 -13.56 -16.94
N VAL A 50 -31.99 -12.35 -17.00
CA VAL A 50 -31.40 -11.16 -16.36
C VAL A 50 -32.44 -10.55 -15.43
N GLU A 51 -32.05 -10.30 -14.18
CA GLU A 51 -32.95 -9.75 -13.17
C GLU A 51 -33.03 -8.21 -13.25
N GLU A 52 -31.97 -7.58 -13.79
CA GLU A 52 -31.85 -6.15 -14.02
C GLU A 52 -31.35 -5.84 -15.44
N ASP A 53 -31.56 -4.61 -15.88
CA ASP A 53 -31.13 -4.16 -17.21
C ASP A 53 -29.59 -4.13 -17.26
N ILE A 54 -28.99 -4.77 -18.27
CA ILE A 54 -27.54 -4.78 -18.45
C ILE A 54 -27.16 -3.74 -19.51
N GLU A 55 -26.32 -2.78 -19.14
CA GLU A 55 -25.70 -1.87 -20.09
C GLU A 55 -24.71 -2.61 -20.98
N VAL A 56 -24.78 -2.33 -22.28
CA VAL A 56 -23.90 -2.94 -23.28
C VAL A 56 -22.87 -1.92 -23.73
N SER A 57 -21.59 -2.27 -23.64
CA SER A 57 -20.52 -1.40 -24.10
C SER A 57 -20.48 -1.37 -25.63
N VAL A 58 -20.50 -0.17 -26.20
CA VAL A 58 -20.48 0.07 -27.66
C VAL A 58 -19.30 0.94 -28.02
N SER A 59 -18.44 0.45 -28.93
CA SER A 59 -17.34 1.20 -29.49
C SER A 59 -17.53 1.38 -30.99
N ASN A 60 -18.11 2.51 -31.39
CA ASN A 60 -18.30 2.87 -32.80
C ASN A 60 -16.97 2.89 -33.63
N PRO A 61 -15.83 3.40 -33.11
CA PRO A 61 -14.57 3.41 -33.87
C PRO A 61 -14.03 2.01 -34.18
N SER A 62 -14.16 1.07 -33.24
CA SER A 62 -13.71 -0.32 -33.41
C SER A 62 -14.80 -1.25 -33.93
N ARG A 63 -16.04 -0.75 -34.06
CA ARG A 63 -17.25 -1.50 -34.45
C ARG A 63 -17.43 -2.74 -33.58
N SER A 64 -17.24 -2.57 -32.28
CA SER A 64 -17.38 -3.65 -31.31
C SER A 64 -18.49 -3.33 -30.32
N ILE A 65 -19.25 -4.36 -29.99
CA ILE A 65 -20.31 -4.35 -28.98
C ILE A 65 -19.97 -5.49 -28.04
N THR A 66 -19.88 -5.21 -26.74
CA THR A 66 -19.51 -6.22 -25.74
C THR A 66 -20.41 -6.12 -24.52
N ALA A 67 -20.92 -7.26 -24.07
CA ALA A 67 -21.58 -7.38 -22.77
C ALA A 67 -21.27 -8.74 -22.14
N SER A 68 -21.29 -8.77 -20.81
CA SER A 68 -21.20 -9.99 -20.02
C SER A 68 -22.59 -10.32 -19.47
N LEU A 69 -22.96 -11.60 -19.53
CA LEU A 69 -24.27 -12.10 -19.15
C LEU A 69 -24.16 -13.07 -17.97
N PRO A 70 -25.17 -13.13 -17.07
CA PRO A 70 -25.26 -14.14 -16.03
C PRO A 70 -25.11 -15.56 -16.57
N SER A 71 -24.57 -16.45 -15.74
CA SER A 71 -24.19 -17.81 -16.15
C SER A 71 -25.34 -18.74 -16.50
N ASP A 72 -26.53 -18.43 -16.01
CA ASP A 72 -27.77 -19.13 -16.29
C ASP A 72 -28.48 -18.59 -17.54
N CYS A 73 -27.93 -17.59 -18.22
CA CYS A 73 -28.44 -17.15 -19.50
C CYS A 73 -28.31 -18.23 -20.58
N ASP A 74 -29.46 -18.63 -21.11
CA ASP A 74 -29.55 -19.47 -22.30
C ASP A 74 -29.15 -18.66 -23.55
N ALA A 75 -28.30 -19.27 -24.37
CA ALA A 75 -27.70 -18.74 -25.59
C ALA A 75 -28.69 -18.41 -26.74
N SER A 76 -29.99 -18.47 -26.50
CA SER A 76 -31.02 -18.36 -27.55
C SER A 76 -32.10 -17.30 -27.31
N GLU A 77 -32.11 -16.63 -26.15
CA GLU A 77 -33.18 -15.69 -25.77
C GLU A 77 -32.72 -14.25 -25.53
N ILE A 78 -31.46 -13.88 -25.78
CA ILE A 78 -30.97 -12.53 -25.45
C ILE A 78 -31.53 -11.49 -26.41
N ILE A 79 -32.40 -10.62 -25.92
CA ILE A 79 -33.00 -9.53 -26.70
C ILE A 79 -32.28 -8.21 -26.39
N LEU A 80 -31.72 -7.59 -27.44
CA LEU A 80 -31.11 -6.27 -27.35
C LEU A 80 -32.13 -5.17 -27.71
N THR A 81 -32.23 -4.17 -26.85
CA THR A 81 -32.84 -2.88 -27.22
C THR A 81 -31.74 -1.96 -27.72
N ILE A 82 -31.78 -1.67 -29.01
CA ILE A 82 -30.80 -0.83 -29.70
C ILE A 82 -31.42 0.56 -29.93
N TYR A 83 -30.72 1.60 -29.46
CA TYR A 83 -31.08 3.00 -29.69
C TYR A 83 -30.21 3.57 -30.82
N LEU A 84 -30.87 4.16 -31.82
CA LEU A 84 -30.28 4.59 -33.09
C LEU A 84 -30.73 6.00 -33.43
N SER A 85 -29.87 6.74 -34.12
CA SER A 85 -30.24 8.02 -34.71
C SER A 85 -31.24 7.86 -35.88
N GLU A 86 -31.98 8.93 -36.16
CA GLU A 86 -33.01 8.93 -37.22
C GLU A 86 -32.41 8.57 -38.59
N GLY A 87 -33.02 7.59 -39.29
CA GLY A 87 -32.57 7.14 -40.60
C GLY A 87 -31.55 5.99 -40.60
N ILE A 88 -31.17 5.50 -39.41
CA ILE A 88 -30.33 4.31 -39.22
C ILE A 88 -31.20 3.10 -38.89
N THR A 89 -30.81 1.94 -39.41
CA THR A 89 -31.46 0.64 -39.14
C THR A 89 -30.40 -0.42 -38.87
N THR A 90 -30.79 -1.50 -38.18
CA THR A 90 -29.90 -2.65 -37.92
C THR A 90 -30.49 -3.95 -38.43
N SER A 91 -29.63 -4.92 -38.70
CA SER A 91 -29.99 -6.32 -38.93
C SER A 91 -29.01 -7.23 -38.15
N PRO A 92 -29.46 -7.98 -37.14
CA PRO A 92 -30.83 -8.06 -36.61
C PRO A 92 -31.38 -6.71 -36.08
N ALA A 93 -32.70 -6.56 -36.07
CA ALA A 93 -33.38 -5.34 -35.61
C ALA A 93 -33.41 -5.26 -34.09
N SER A 94 -33.62 -4.05 -33.55
CA SER A 94 -33.91 -3.85 -32.12
C SER A 94 -35.11 -4.71 -31.71
N GLY A 95 -34.94 -5.55 -30.68
CA GLY A 95 -35.94 -6.52 -30.23
C GLY A 95 -35.79 -7.93 -30.82
N ASP A 96 -34.87 -8.16 -31.77
CA ASP A 96 -34.54 -9.50 -32.25
C ASP A 96 -33.63 -10.23 -31.24
N SER A 97 -33.70 -11.56 -31.24
CA SER A 97 -32.86 -12.42 -30.41
C SER A 97 -31.43 -12.52 -30.94
N PHE A 98 -30.46 -12.38 -30.04
CA PHE A 98 -29.04 -12.61 -30.27
C PHE A 98 -28.59 -13.87 -29.54
N GLY A 99 -27.66 -14.58 -30.15
CA GLY A 99 -26.98 -15.69 -29.50
C GLY A 99 -25.79 -15.21 -28.67
N THR A 100 -25.34 -16.04 -27.73
CA THR A 100 -24.11 -15.79 -26.98
C THR A 100 -22.88 -16.15 -27.80
N GLY A 101 -21.73 -15.57 -27.46
CA GLY A 101 -20.50 -15.63 -28.25
C GLY A 101 -20.38 -14.48 -29.24
N THR A 102 -19.59 -14.68 -30.29
CA THR A 102 -19.38 -13.67 -31.33
C THR A 102 -20.45 -13.79 -32.42
N SER A 103 -21.15 -12.69 -32.68
CA SER A 103 -22.12 -12.53 -33.77
C SER A 103 -21.90 -11.18 -34.48
N SER A 104 -22.65 -10.96 -35.56
CA SER A 104 -22.57 -9.73 -36.36
C SER A 104 -23.87 -8.94 -36.27
N LEU A 105 -23.75 -7.63 -36.19
CA LEU A 105 -24.85 -6.68 -36.33
C LEU A 105 -24.52 -5.75 -37.52
N LEU A 106 -25.32 -5.82 -38.58
CA LEU A 106 -25.20 -4.91 -39.71
C LEU A 106 -25.95 -3.62 -39.39
N VAL A 107 -25.28 -2.48 -39.52
CA VAL A 107 -25.86 -1.15 -39.33
C VAL A 107 -25.90 -0.43 -40.67
N THR A 108 -27.10 -0.03 -41.10
CA THR A 108 -27.36 0.55 -42.41
C THR A 108 -28.01 1.92 -42.28
N GLY A 109 -27.44 2.93 -42.93
CA GLY A 109 -27.95 4.30 -42.92
C GLY A 109 -27.24 5.15 -43.96
N PHE A 110 -27.93 6.15 -44.52
CA PHE A 110 -27.33 7.15 -45.42
C PHE A 110 -26.50 6.59 -46.61
N GLY A 111 -26.79 5.37 -47.06
CA GLY A 111 -26.07 4.70 -48.15
C GLY A 111 -24.78 3.98 -47.75
N LEU A 112 -24.50 3.87 -46.44
CA LEU A 112 -23.43 3.05 -45.88
C LEU A 112 -23.99 1.80 -45.20
N GLU A 113 -23.17 0.76 -45.18
CA GLU A 113 -23.40 -0.50 -44.47
C GLU A 113 -22.14 -0.83 -43.69
N GLU A 114 -22.27 -0.93 -42.37
CA GLU A 114 -21.15 -1.20 -41.47
C GLU A 114 -21.46 -2.38 -40.56
N GLU A 115 -20.53 -3.33 -40.47
CA GLU A 115 -20.67 -4.53 -39.65
C GLU A 115 -20.02 -4.30 -38.27
N TYR A 116 -20.80 -4.52 -37.21
CA TYR A 116 -20.35 -4.51 -35.84
C TYR A 116 -20.20 -5.94 -35.32
N SER A 117 -19.09 -6.21 -34.65
CA SER A 117 -18.87 -7.46 -33.94
C SER A 117 -19.55 -7.39 -32.58
N VAL A 118 -20.60 -8.20 -32.39
CA VAL A 118 -21.32 -8.34 -31.13
C VAL A 118 -20.74 -9.53 -30.37
N ASN A 119 -20.13 -9.27 -29.22
CA ASN A 119 -19.54 -10.29 -28.36
C ASN A 119 -20.29 -10.32 -27.03
N LEU A 120 -21.27 -11.22 -26.93
CA LEU A 120 -22.04 -11.45 -25.70
C LEU A 120 -21.42 -12.63 -24.96
N LYS A 121 -20.72 -12.37 -23.87
CA LYS A 121 -20.02 -13.42 -23.11
C LYS A 121 -20.93 -13.89 -21.98
N VAL A 122 -21.39 -15.15 -22.05
CA VAL A 122 -21.95 -15.81 -20.85
C VAL A 122 -20.81 -16.03 -19.89
N LEU A 123 -20.99 -15.54 -18.68
CA LEU A 123 -20.07 -15.75 -17.60
C LEU A 123 -20.18 -17.22 -17.16
N GLU A 124 -19.06 -17.84 -16.81
CA GLU A 124 -19.11 -19.19 -16.24
C GLU A 124 -19.97 -19.17 -14.96
N PRO A 125 -20.71 -20.25 -14.65
CA PRO A 125 -21.43 -20.37 -13.38
C PRO A 125 -20.57 -19.98 -12.20
N PHE A 126 -21.21 -19.42 -11.18
CA PHE A 126 -20.62 -19.13 -9.87
C PHE A 126 -20.21 -20.47 -9.22
N GLU A 127 -19.24 -21.18 -9.79
CA GLU A 127 -18.71 -22.41 -9.22
C GLU A 127 -17.63 -22.02 -8.22
N SER A 128 -18.09 -21.65 -7.04
CA SER A 128 -17.28 -21.79 -5.85
C SER A 128 -18.14 -22.40 -4.75
N ASP A 129 -17.72 -23.54 -4.24
CA ASP A 129 -18.21 -24.06 -2.96
C ASP A 129 -17.67 -23.24 -1.76
N ASP A 130 -16.91 -22.16 -2.04
CA ASP A 130 -16.18 -21.37 -1.05
C ASP A 130 -16.42 -19.86 -1.23
N GLU A 131 -17.21 -19.29 -0.32
CA GLU A 131 -17.70 -17.91 -0.38
C GLU A 131 -16.73 -16.98 0.37
N PHE A 132 -16.54 -15.76 -0.13
CA PHE A 132 -15.86 -14.72 0.65
C PHE A 132 -16.89 -14.07 1.58
N VAL A 133 -16.69 -14.15 2.90
CA VAL A 133 -17.69 -13.73 3.89
C VAL A 133 -17.11 -12.74 4.87
N THR A 134 -17.77 -11.59 4.98
CA THR A 134 -17.36 -10.44 5.81
C THR A 134 -18.52 -9.94 6.66
N VAL A 135 -18.20 -9.17 7.70
CA VAL A 135 -19.19 -8.46 8.52
C VAL A 135 -18.92 -6.97 8.45
N TRP A 136 -19.99 -6.20 8.19
CA TRP A 136 -19.94 -4.75 8.04
C TRP A 136 -20.88 -4.09 9.03
N ARG A 137 -20.41 -3.04 9.70
CA ARG A 137 -21.22 -2.19 10.58
C ARG A 137 -21.63 -0.92 9.85
N VAL A 138 -22.93 -0.64 9.88
CA VAL A 138 -23.52 0.51 9.19
C VAL A 138 -24.54 1.21 10.09
N GLY A 139 -24.68 2.51 9.89
CA GLY A 139 -25.76 3.35 10.39
C GLY A 139 -27.02 3.24 9.54
N ALA A 140 -28.09 3.90 10.00
CA ALA A 140 -29.34 3.96 9.23
C ALA A 140 -29.15 4.89 8.03
N ASP A 141 -29.66 4.46 6.87
CA ASP A 141 -29.52 5.13 5.58
C ASP A 141 -28.05 5.30 5.13
N GLU A 142 -27.14 4.48 5.66
CA GLU A 142 -25.72 4.46 5.27
C GLU A 142 -25.48 3.43 4.16
N SER A 143 -24.57 3.75 3.26
CA SER A 143 -24.15 2.86 2.17
C SER A 143 -22.78 2.27 2.43
N ILE A 144 -22.57 1.02 2.01
CA ILE A 144 -21.23 0.45 1.84
C ILE A 144 -20.96 0.19 0.38
N THR A 145 -19.68 0.31 0.00
CA THR A 145 -19.18 0.00 -1.34
C THR A 145 -18.07 -1.03 -1.21
N LEU A 146 -18.15 -2.14 -1.94
CA LEU A 146 -17.04 -3.10 -1.98
C LEU A 146 -15.81 -2.40 -2.64
N PRO A 147 -14.59 -2.58 -2.11
CA PRO A 147 -13.41 -1.82 -2.54
C PRO A 147 -12.78 -2.42 -3.81
N LEU A 148 -13.58 -2.49 -4.88
CA LEU A 148 -13.15 -3.00 -6.18
C LEU A 148 -12.15 -2.03 -6.82
N VAL A 149 -11.22 -2.58 -7.60
CA VAL A 149 -10.27 -1.83 -8.41
C VAL A 149 -10.56 -1.95 -9.91
N GLU A 150 -10.26 -0.91 -10.68
CA GLU A 150 -10.54 -0.84 -12.13
C GLU A 150 -9.87 -1.95 -12.95
N THR A 151 -8.68 -2.40 -12.52
CA THR A 151 -7.89 -3.46 -13.17
C THR A 151 -8.34 -4.87 -12.79
N GLY A 152 -9.29 -5.00 -11.88
CA GLY A 152 -9.72 -6.28 -11.34
C GLY A 152 -10.60 -7.09 -12.30
N THR A 153 -10.79 -8.36 -11.97
CA THR A 153 -11.65 -9.27 -12.71
C THR A 153 -12.81 -9.68 -11.80
N TYR A 154 -14.02 -9.36 -12.23
CA TYR A 154 -15.23 -9.57 -11.45
C TYR A 154 -16.25 -10.38 -12.23
N ASN A 155 -16.89 -11.29 -11.53
CA ASN A 155 -18.08 -12.01 -11.95
C ASN A 155 -18.64 -12.69 -10.69
N PHE A 156 -19.33 -11.92 -9.87
CA PHE A 156 -19.83 -12.40 -8.58
C PHE A 156 -21.24 -11.88 -8.28
N LYS A 157 -21.94 -12.63 -7.44
CA LYS A 157 -23.16 -12.21 -6.76
C LYS A 157 -22.82 -11.88 -5.31
N VAL A 158 -23.34 -10.76 -4.82
CA VAL A 158 -23.18 -10.35 -3.43
C VAL A 158 -24.53 -10.38 -2.73
N PHE A 159 -24.58 -11.02 -1.57
CA PHE A 159 -25.72 -11.00 -0.66
C PHE A 159 -25.39 -10.03 0.49
N TRP A 160 -26.21 -8.99 0.65
CA TRP A 160 -25.90 -7.88 1.56
C TRP A 160 -26.26 -8.13 3.02
N GLY A 161 -26.89 -9.26 3.33
CA GLY A 161 -27.23 -9.69 4.69
C GLY A 161 -28.57 -9.18 5.24
N ASP A 162 -29.27 -8.32 4.50
CA ASP A 162 -30.62 -7.81 4.84
C ASP A 162 -31.73 -8.44 3.97
N GLY A 163 -31.37 -9.43 3.15
CA GLY A 163 -32.26 -10.12 2.22
C GLY A 163 -32.24 -9.57 0.79
N THR A 164 -31.43 -8.54 0.51
CA THR A 164 -31.15 -8.08 -0.86
C THR A 164 -29.85 -8.65 -1.40
N GLU A 165 -29.68 -8.54 -2.72
CA GLU A 165 -28.54 -9.05 -3.47
C GLU A 165 -28.25 -8.18 -4.70
N SER A 166 -27.04 -8.26 -5.22
CA SER A 166 -26.60 -7.57 -6.45
C SER A 166 -25.66 -8.47 -7.27
N ILE A 167 -25.56 -8.21 -8.57
CA ILE A 167 -24.65 -8.91 -9.48
C ILE A 167 -23.59 -7.92 -9.98
N VAL A 168 -22.31 -8.31 -9.87
CA VAL A 168 -21.16 -7.53 -10.33
C VAL A 168 -20.41 -8.34 -11.38
N ALA A 169 -20.64 -8.00 -12.66
CA ALA A 169 -20.08 -8.71 -13.82
C ALA A 169 -18.79 -8.09 -14.38
N THR A 170 -18.50 -6.85 -14.00
CA THR A 170 -17.34 -6.05 -14.43
C THR A 170 -16.98 -5.06 -13.33
N TYR A 171 -15.95 -4.23 -13.53
CA TYR A 171 -15.70 -3.11 -12.63
C TYR A 171 -16.84 -2.09 -12.73
N ASP A 172 -17.71 -2.11 -11.71
CA ASP A 172 -18.77 -1.14 -11.53
C ASP A 172 -18.98 -0.94 -10.02
N LEU A 173 -18.81 0.28 -9.55
CA LEU A 173 -19.01 0.62 -8.14
C LEU A 173 -20.50 0.81 -7.80
N GLU A 174 -21.35 1.14 -8.77
CA GLU A 174 -22.79 1.31 -8.52
C GLU A 174 -23.42 -0.04 -8.17
N SER A 175 -23.20 -1.08 -8.99
CA SER A 175 -23.63 -2.46 -8.70
C SER A 175 -22.95 -3.07 -7.46
N ALA A 176 -21.82 -2.50 -7.02
CA ALA A 176 -21.08 -2.93 -5.84
C ALA A 176 -21.33 -2.06 -4.60
N THR A 177 -22.37 -1.22 -4.64
CA THR A 177 -22.81 -0.35 -3.52
C THR A 177 -24.19 -0.76 -3.05
N HIS A 178 -24.40 -0.81 -1.73
CA HIS A 178 -25.72 -1.04 -1.15
C HIS A 178 -26.00 -0.10 0.01
N THR A 179 -27.26 0.32 0.15
CA THR A 179 -27.72 1.24 1.20
C THR A 179 -28.64 0.52 2.17
N TYR A 180 -28.27 0.53 3.46
CA TYR A 180 -29.03 -0.13 4.52
C TYR A 180 -30.04 0.82 5.15
N THR A 181 -31.29 0.39 5.27
CA THR A 181 -32.36 1.20 5.86
C THR A 181 -32.32 1.23 7.39
N GLU A 182 -31.72 0.24 8.02
CA GLU A 182 -31.56 0.14 9.48
C GLU A 182 -30.08 0.06 9.83
N ALA A 183 -29.72 0.62 11.00
CA ALA A 183 -28.37 0.48 11.52
C ALA A 183 -28.16 -0.95 12.05
N GLY A 184 -27.00 -1.53 11.82
CA GLY A 184 -26.70 -2.88 12.26
C GLY A 184 -25.35 -3.41 11.81
N ASP A 185 -25.09 -4.66 12.20
CA ASP A 185 -23.97 -5.45 11.70
C ASP A 185 -24.55 -6.46 10.70
N TYR A 186 -24.10 -6.40 9.46
CA TYR A 186 -24.59 -7.21 8.36
C TYR A 186 -23.51 -8.16 7.86
N THR A 187 -23.88 -9.43 7.66
CA THR A 187 -23.01 -10.42 7.02
C THR A 187 -23.14 -10.28 5.51
N VAL A 188 -22.04 -9.89 4.87
CA VAL A 188 -21.94 -9.74 3.42
C VAL A 188 -21.20 -10.94 2.84
N THR A 189 -21.88 -11.67 1.95
CA THR A 189 -21.38 -12.90 1.33
C THR A 189 -21.20 -12.68 -0.16
N VAL A 190 -20.01 -12.94 -0.67
CA VAL A 190 -19.66 -12.84 -2.09
C VAL A 190 -19.42 -14.22 -2.68
N TRP A 191 -20.18 -14.53 -3.74
CA TRP A 191 -20.18 -15.81 -4.45
C TRP A 191 -19.82 -15.60 -5.93
N GLY A 192 -18.78 -16.26 -6.44
CA GLY A 192 -18.15 -15.97 -7.73
C GLY A 192 -16.83 -15.18 -7.70
N ALA A 193 -16.23 -15.01 -8.87
CA ALA A 193 -14.88 -14.47 -9.02
C ALA A 193 -14.79 -13.00 -8.57
N ILE A 194 -13.94 -12.75 -7.57
CA ILE A 194 -13.56 -11.41 -7.09
C ILE A 194 -12.03 -11.34 -7.01
N GLU A 195 -11.42 -10.75 -8.05
CA GLU A 195 -9.98 -10.53 -8.12
C GLU A 195 -9.68 -9.04 -8.21
N GLY A 196 -8.97 -8.53 -7.21
CA GLY A 196 -8.68 -7.11 -7.06
C GLY A 196 -9.52 -6.47 -5.95
N PHE A 197 -8.84 -6.02 -4.90
CA PHE A 197 -9.46 -5.52 -3.68
C PHE A 197 -8.52 -4.47 -3.05
N ASN A 198 -8.95 -3.22 -2.83
CA ASN A 198 -8.07 -2.18 -2.27
C ASN A 198 -8.87 -1.00 -1.69
N PHE A 199 -8.84 -0.83 -0.37
CA PHE A 199 -9.52 0.28 0.32
C PHE A 199 -8.88 1.66 0.11
N TYR A 200 -7.61 1.76 -0.28
CA TYR A 200 -6.96 3.06 -0.56
C TYR A 200 -7.48 3.75 -1.82
N LYS A 201 -7.93 2.98 -2.82
CA LYS A 201 -8.44 3.57 -4.07
C LYS A 201 -9.88 4.05 -3.94
N THR A 202 -10.66 3.38 -3.10
CA THR A 202 -12.08 3.72 -2.90
C THR A 202 -12.29 4.65 -1.72
N ASP A 203 -11.45 4.59 -0.68
CA ASP A 203 -11.54 5.23 0.66
C ASP A 203 -12.91 5.10 1.37
N GLN A 204 -13.93 4.60 0.66
CA GLN A 204 -15.27 4.35 1.13
C GLN A 204 -15.30 3.06 1.91
N SER A 205 -16.03 3.09 3.01
CA SER A 205 -16.41 1.91 3.78
C SER A 205 -15.28 1.19 4.52
N ALA A 206 -14.04 1.71 4.53
CA ALA A 206 -12.91 1.11 5.24
C ALA A 206 -13.18 0.93 6.74
N ASP A 207 -13.82 1.90 7.39
CA ASP A 207 -14.21 1.80 8.81
C ASP A 207 -15.47 0.93 9.02
N ASN A 208 -16.24 0.66 7.97
CA ASN A 208 -17.46 -0.15 8.06
C ASN A 208 -17.15 -1.65 8.08
N ILE A 209 -16.09 -2.14 7.43
CA ILE A 209 -15.69 -3.55 7.55
C ILE A 209 -15.12 -3.82 8.94
N ILE A 210 -15.74 -4.77 9.66
CA ILE A 210 -15.36 -5.10 11.04
C ILE A 210 -14.82 -6.52 11.21
N ASP A 211 -15.13 -7.45 10.29
CA ASP A 211 -14.60 -8.81 10.36
C ASP A 211 -14.50 -9.46 8.96
N VAL A 212 -13.44 -10.23 8.74
CA VAL A 212 -13.37 -11.24 7.68
C VAL A 212 -13.55 -12.60 8.33
N THR A 213 -14.64 -13.28 7.99
CA THR A 213 -15.06 -14.55 8.63
C THR A 213 -14.78 -15.77 7.76
N ASN A 214 -14.59 -15.58 6.45
CA ASN A 214 -14.11 -16.59 5.51
C ASN A 214 -13.43 -15.88 4.33
N TRP A 215 -12.20 -16.26 3.98
CA TRP A 215 -11.50 -15.69 2.82
C TRP A 215 -12.03 -16.25 1.50
N GLY A 216 -12.35 -17.54 1.50
CA GLY A 216 -12.84 -18.26 0.33
C GLY A 216 -12.06 -17.95 -0.94
N GLN A 217 -12.80 -17.64 -2.00
CA GLN A 217 -12.26 -17.39 -3.35
C GLN A 217 -11.64 -16.01 -3.59
N LEU A 218 -11.57 -15.12 -2.59
CA LEU A 218 -11.01 -13.78 -2.79
C LEU A 218 -9.56 -13.86 -3.25
N LYS A 219 -9.27 -13.25 -4.41
CA LYS A 219 -7.91 -13.08 -4.91
C LYS A 219 -7.49 -11.62 -4.77
N LEU A 220 -6.52 -11.38 -3.91
CA LEU A 220 -6.00 -10.04 -3.67
C LEU A 220 -5.25 -9.49 -4.91
N GLY A 221 -4.54 -10.33 -5.66
CA GLY A 221 -3.71 -9.88 -6.78
C GLY A 221 -2.51 -9.06 -6.28
N ASN A 222 -2.14 -7.99 -6.98
CA ASN A 222 -0.94 -7.16 -6.69
C ASN A 222 -1.28 -5.67 -6.56
N GLU A 223 -2.45 -5.36 -6.00
CA GLU A 223 -3.01 -4.00 -5.98
C GLU A 223 -2.61 -3.16 -4.76
N GLU A 224 -1.88 -3.76 -3.81
CA GLU A 224 -1.43 -3.13 -2.55
C GLU A 224 -2.61 -2.61 -1.68
N ALA A 225 -2.32 -2.16 -0.45
CA ALA A 225 -3.26 -1.45 0.43
C ALA A 225 -4.63 -2.14 0.66
N TYR A 226 -4.65 -3.48 0.64
CA TYR A 226 -5.87 -4.30 0.63
C TYR A 226 -6.87 -4.00 1.75
N PHE A 227 -6.39 -3.69 2.97
CA PHE A 227 -7.17 -3.33 4.17
C PHE A 227 -6.61 -2.08 4.85
N ARG A 228 -6.04 -1.17 4.05
CA ARG A 228 -5.49 0.08 4.57
C ARG A 228 -6.61 0.92 5.20
N GLY A 229 -6.36 1.43 6.40
CA GLY A 229 -7.27 2.32 7.11
C GLY A 229 -8.49 1.63 7.71
N CYS A 230 -8.63 0.30 7.58
CA CYS A 230 -9.75 -0.44 8.16
C CYS A 230 -9.63 -0.52 9.68
N SER A 231 -9.94 0.58 10.37
CA SER A 231 -9.60 0.78 11.78
C SER A 231 -10.38 -0.12 12.73
N ASN A 232 -11.51 -0.68 12.28
CA ASN A 232 -12.37 -1.57 13.06
C ASN A 232 -12.19 -3.06 12.73
N LEU A 233 -11.35 -3.39 11.74
CA LEU A 233 -11.21 -4.73 11.19
C LEU A 233 -10.62 -5.73 12.19
N GLN A 234 -11.23 -6.91 12.27
CA GLN A 234 -10.65 -8.15 12.75
C GLN A 234 -10.75 -9.24 11.67
N ILE A 235 -10.13 -10.39 11.92
CA ILE A 235 -10.21 -11.59 11.09
C ILE A 235 -10.48 -12.77 12.03
N SER A 236 -11.73 -13.22 12.09
CA SER A 236 -12.13 -14.45 12.77
C SER A 236 -12.07 -15.69 11.87
N ALA A 237 -11.82 -15.49 10.58
CA ALA A 237 -11.65 -16.53 9.57
C ALA A 237 -10.63 -17.61 10.00
N SER A 238 -11.01 -18.87 9.86
CA SER A 238 -10.12 -20.02 10.13
C SER A 238 -9.27 -20.43 8.93
N ASP A 239 -9.72 -20.07 7.72
CA ASP A 239 -8.99 -20.22 6.48
C ASP A 239 -8.00 -19.05 6.28
N ALA A 240 -7.33 -19.01 5.12
CA ALA A 240 -6.34 -18.00 4.76
C ALA A 240 -6.62 -17.54 3.33
N PRO A 241 -6.25 -16.29 2.96
CA PRO A 241 -6.39 -15.84 1.58
C PRO A 241 -5.52 -16.68 0.64
N ASP A 242 -6.02 -16.93 -0.57
CA ASP A 242 -5.18 -17.45 -1.66
C ASP A 242 -4.24 -16.34 -2.15
N LEU A 243 -2.99 -16.41 -1.71
CA LEU A 243 -1.92 -15.50 -2.11
C LEU A 243 -1.11 -16.02 -3.31
N SER A 244 -1.59 -17.05 -4.02
CA SER A 244 -0.90 -17.54 -5.21
C SER A 244 -0.83 -16.46 -6.30
N GLY A 245 0.39 -16.10 -6.70
CA GLY A 245 0.64 -15.00 -7.64
C GLY A 245 0.65 -13.60 -7.02
N THR A 246 0.36 -13.45 -5.72
CA THR A 246 0.54 -12.21 -4.97
C THR A 246 2.01 -12.06 -4.58
N THR A 247 2.65 -11.01 -5.09
CA THR A 247 4.07 -10.71 -4.88
C THR A 247 4.31 -9.53 -3.94
N THR A 248 3.25 -8.79 -3.58
CA THR A 248 3.30 -7.62 -2.70
C THR A 248 2.17 -7.66 -1.69
N LEU A 249 2.49 -7.40 -0.41
CA LEU A 249 1.51 -7.10 0.65
C LEU A 249 1.60 -5.63 1.09
N LYS A 250 2.20 -4.78 0.25
CA LYS A 250 2.52 -3.40 0.62
C LYS A 250 1.29 -2.68 1.17
N ALA A 251 1.44 -2.06 2.34
CA ALA A 251 0.42 -1.31 3.06
C ALA A 251 -0.87 -2.09 3.40
N MET A 252 -0.86 -3.43 3.40
CA MET A 252 -2.07 -4.26 3.58
C MET A 252 -2.91 -3.85 4.79
N PHE A 253 -2.31 -3.68 5.97
CA PHE A 253 -3.00 -3.27 7.21
C PHE A 253 -2.51 -1.90 7.72
N ARG A 254 -1.96 -1.08 6.82
CA ARG A 254 -1.49 0.26 7.18
C ARG A 254 -2.64 1.05 7.80
N GLU A 255 -2.39 1.71 8.94
CA GLU A 255 -3.38 2.54 9.65
C GLU A 255 -4.64 1.76 10.11
N ALA A 256 -4.63 0.41 10.09
CA ALA A 256 -5.69 -0.43 10.66
C ALA A 256 -5.55 -0.49 12.21
N THR A 257 -5.87 0.61 12.86
CA THR A 257 -5.47 0.89 14.26
C THR A 257 -5.93 -0.14 15.30
N SER A 258 -7.09 -0.78 15.13
CA SER A 258 -7.57 -1.82 16.06
C SER A 258 -7.20 -3.25 15.63
N PHE A 259 -6.59 -3.44 14.45
CA PHE A 259 -6.31 -4.76 13.91
C PHE A 259 -5.30 -5.53 14.78
N ASN A 260 -5.69 -6.70 15.28
CA ASN A 260 -4.84 -7.55 16.12
C ASN A 260 -5.19 -9.05 15.97
N SER A 261 -5.67 -9.45 14.80
CA SER A 261 -6.07 -10.84 14.54
C SER A 261 -4.87 -11.70 14.12
N ASN A 262 -4.91 -12.98 14.49
CA ASN A 262 -3.79 -13.90 14.22
C ASN A 262 -3.85 -14.38 12.76
N ILE A 263 -2.79 -14.06 12.02
CA ILE A 263 -2.62 -14.41 10.59
C ILE A 263 -1.36 -15.23 10.34
N ASN A 264 -0.82 -15.86 11.40
CA ASN A 264 0.44 -16.61 11.34
C ASN A 264 0.34 -17.86 10.43
N HIS A 265 -0.87 -18.34 10.12
CA HIS A 265 -1.08 -19.49 9.24
C HIS A 265 -1.13 -19.15 7.75
N TRP A 266 -0.99 -17.87 7.38
CA TRP A 266 -0.98 -17.45 5.98
C TRP A 266 0.28 -17.91 5.25
N ASP A 267 0.11 -18.37 4.01
CA ASP A 267 1.23 -18.68 3.12
C ASP A 267 1.70 -17.42 2.40
N VAL A 268 2.74 -16.78 2.94
CA VAL A 268 3.37 -15.58 2.36
C VAL A 268 4.62 -15.88 1.53
N SER A 269 4.88 -17.15 1.21
CA SER A 269 6.14 -17.58 0.57
C SER A 269 6.36 -16.98 -0.83
N GLY A 270 5.29 -16.57 -1.53
CA GLY A 270 5.35 -15.88 -2.82
C GLY A 270 5.64 -14.38 -2.75
N VAL A 271 5.58 -13.78 -1.56
CA VAL A 271 5.65 -12.32 -1.37
C VAL A 271 7.11 -11.85 -1.38
N THR A 272 7.34 -10.74 -2.09
CA THR A 272 8.66 -10.10 -2.23
C THR A 272 8.74 -8.70 -1.64
N ASN A 273 7.59 -8.05 -1.41
CA ASN A 273 7.47 -6.70 -0.87
C ASN A 273 6.49 -6.67 0.32
N MET A 274 7.01 -6.33 1.51
CA MET A 274 6.24 -6.19 2.75
C MET A 274 6.35 -4.77 3.33
N GLN A 275 6.56 -3.76 2.47
CA GLN A 275 6.59 -2.36 2.89
C GLN A 275 5.27 -1.95 3.56
N ASP A 276 5.33 -1.21 4.65
CA ASP A 276 4.18 -0.62 5.34
C ASP A 276 3.09 -1.60 5.85
N VAL A 277 3.28 -2.93 5.84
CA VAL A 277 2.19 -3.91 6.11
C VAL A 277 1.42 -3.59 7.39
N PHE A 278 2.11 -3.29 8.50
CA PHE A 278 1.53 -2.93 9.79
C PHE A 278 1.87 -1.50 10.23
N TYR A 279 2.24 -0.62 9.29
CA TYR A 279 2.58 0.76 9.62
C TYR A 279 1.38 1.45 10.28
N LYS A 280 1.54 1.94 11.52
CA LYS A 280 0.47 2.51 12.35
C LYS A 280 -0.70 1.57 12.64
N ALA A 281 -0.53 0.26 12.50
CA ALA A 281 -1.45 -0.73 13.07
C ALA A 281 -1.18 -0.83 14.58
N SER A 282 -1.58 0.21 15.31
CA SER A 282 -1.14 0.49 16.69
C SER A 282 -1.51 -0.59 17.72
N SER A 283 -2.46 -1.48 17.40
CA SER A 283 -2.84 -2.60 18.26
C SER A 283 -2.21 -3.94 17.87
N TYR A 284 -1.54 -4.03 16.71
CA TYR A 284 -1.09 -5.31 16.17
C TYR A 284 0.11 -5.87 16.95
N ASN A 285 -0.09 -7.04 17.56
CA ASN A 285 0.94 -7.77 18.31
C ASN A 285 0.63 -9.27 18.33
N GLN A 286 0.56 -9.90 17.15
CA GLN A 286 0.31 -11.34 16.96
C GLN A 286 1.52 -12.06 16.38
N PRO A 287 1.72 -13.36 16.69
CA PRO A 287 2.88 -14.10 16.23
C PRO A 287 2.92 -14.17 14.70
N LEU A 288 4.12 -14.11 14.13
CA LEU A 288 4.41 -14.22 12.69
C LEU A 288 5.56 -15.20 12.40
N ASP A 289 5.91 -16.06 13.36
CA ASP A 289 7.05 -16.97 13.31
C ASP A 289 6.94 -18.06 12.22
N LYS A 290 5.74 -18.30 11.69
CA LYS A 290 5.51 -19.29 10.63
C LYS A 290 5.55 -18.70 9.21
N TRP A 291 5.65 -17.38 9.08
CA TRP A 291 5.76 -16.74 7.79
C TRP A 291 7.10 -17.08 7.13
N ASP A 292 7.06 -17.65 5.91
CA ASP A 292 8.24 -17.81 5.07
C ASP A 292 8.52 -16.49 4.32
N VAL A 293 9.40 -15.67 4.90
CA VAL A 293 9.79 -14.38 4.34
C VAL A 293 11.06 -14.47 3.47
N GLY A 294 11.53 -15.67 3.13
CA GLY A 294 12.80 -15.89 2.41
C GLY A 294 12.86 -15.32 0.99
N ASN A 295 11.73 -14.84 0.44
CA ASN A 295 11.65 -14.14 -0.84
C ASN A 295 11.51 -12.61 -0.70
N VAL A 296 11.34 -12.09 0.52
CA VAL A 296 11.12 -10.67 0.77
C VAL A 296 12.41 -9.88 0.61
N THR A 297 12.32 -8.78 -0.15
CA THR A 297 13.45 -7.89 -0.48
C THR A 297 13.41 -6.56 0.26
N THR A 298 12.25 -6.17 0.78
CA THR A 298 12.04 -4.95 1.56
C THR A 298 11.01 -5.15 2.67
N PHE A 299 11.37 -4.69 3.86
CA PHE A 299 10.52 -4.60 5.06
C PHE A 299 10.34 -3.14 5.50
N GLU A 300 10.56 -2.18 4.58
CA GLU A 300 10.57 -0.75 4.92
C GLU A 300 9.29 -0.36 5.68
N THR A 301 9.46 0.22 6.86
CA THR A 301 8.35 0.75 7.70
C THR A 301 7.35 -0.31 8.17
N MET A 302 7.62 -1.62 8.01
CA MET A 302 6.63 -2.68 8.24
C MET A 302 5.94 -2.61 9.60
N PHE A 303 6.69 -2.39 10.69
CA PHE A 303 6.17 -2.34 12.06
C PHE A 303 6.26 -0.95 12.71
N ARG A 304 6.52 0.09 11.92
CA ARG A 304 6.64 1.45 12.46
C ARG A 304 5.33 1.87 13.13
N ASP A 305 5.43 2.48 14.31
CA ASP A 305 4.27 2.95 15.09
C ASP A 305 3.24 1.82 15.40
N SER A 306 3.68 0.55 15.45
CA SER A 306 2.86 -0.61 15.85
C SER A 306 3.18 -1.05 17.28
N ALA A 307 2.37 -1.94 17.86
CA ALA A 307 2.64 -2.55 19.17
C ALA A 307 3.42 -3.86 19.08
N PHE A 308 4.05 -4.15 17.93
CA PHE A 308 4.60 -5.46 17.63
C PHE A 308 5.83 -5.80 18.48
N ASP A 309 5.76 -6.92 19.21
CA ASP A 309 6.87 -7.45 20.01
C ASP A 309 6.81 -8.99 20.05
N GLN A 310 6.64 -9.62 18.88
CA GLN A 310 6.60 -11.09 18.77
C GLN A 310 7.88 -11.63 18.14
N ASP A 311 8.29 -12.82 18.58
CA ASP A 311 9.53 -13.46 18.14
C ASP A 311 9.51 -13.75 16.63
N ILE A 312 10.45 -13.13 15.93
CA ILE A 312 10.74 -13.32 14.50
C ILE A 312 12.23 -13.64 14.27
N SER A 313 12.92 -14.10 15.31
CA SER A 313 14.35 -14.50 15.23
C SER A 313 14.61 -15.60 14.19
N GLY A 314 13.58 -16.39 13.87
CA GLY A 314 13.62 -17.46 12.87
C GLY A 314 13.44 -17.02 11.41
N TRP A 315 13.13 -15.75 11.13
CA TRP A 315 12.95 -15.26 9.76
C TRP A 315 14.25 -15.30 8.95
N ASP A 316 14.17 -15.77 7.70
CA ASP A 316 15.26 -15.66 6.72
C ASP A 316 15.20 -14.30 6.00
N VAL A 317 15.92 -13.31 6.53
CA VAL A 317 16.03 -11.98 5.93
C VAL A 317 17.19 -11.85 4.94
N SER A 318 17.79 -12.96 4.49
CA SER A 318 19.01 -12.93 3.66
C SER A 318 18.84 -12.25 2.31
N LYS A 319 17.61 -12.09 1.80
CA LYS A 319 17.32 -11.33 0.57
C LYS A 319 16.94 -9.87 0.81
N ALA A 320 16.77 -9.44 2.06
CA ALA A 320 16.44 -8.06 2.37
C ALA A 320 17.57 -7.12 1.92
N THR A 321 17.18 -6.04 1.24
CA THR A 321 18.09 -4.98 0.77
C THR A 321 18.06 -3.74 1.64
N THR A 322 17.00 -3.59 2.44
CA THR A 322 16.77 -2.47 3.36
C THR A 322 15.90 -2.91 4.53
N LEU A 323 16.22 -2.41 5.73
CA LEU A 323 15.41 -2.53 6.95
C LEU A 323 14.89 -1.17 7.43
N LYS A 324 14.91 -0.18 6.52
CA LYS A 324 14.63 1.22 6.84
C LYS A 324 13.32 1.40 7.60
N ASN A 325 13.37 2.11 8.72
CA ASN A 325 12.22 2.37 9.62
C ASN A 325 11.47 1.11 10.12
N MET A 326 11.99 -0.11 9.98
CA MET A 326 11.19 -1.33 10.24
C MET A 326 10.59 -1.36 11.65
N PHE A 327 11.36 -0.99 12.68
CA PHE A 327 10.94 -0.96 14.09
C PHE A 327 10.99 0.44 14.69
N ARG A 328 10.83 1.46 13.85
CA ARG A 328 10.80 2.85 14.32
C ARG A 328 9.56 3.09 15.20
N ASP A 329 9.73 3.73 16.34
CA ASP A 329 8.63 4.08 17.25
C ASP A 329 7.79 2.84 17.63
N CYS A 330 8.43 1.66 17.73
CA CYS A 330 7.82 0.34 17.97
C CYS A 330 8.47 -0.30 19.20
N PRO A 331 7.72 -0.92 20.15
CA PRO A 331 8.28 -1.49 21.38
C PRO A 331 8.98 -2.85 21.19
N PHE A 332 9.43 -3.15 19.96
CA PHE A 332 10.01 -4.44 19.59
C PHE A 332 11.31 -4.71 20.36
N ASN A 333 11.41 -5.88 21.00
CA ASN A 333 12.58 -6.29 21.80
C ASN A 333 12.90 -7.80 21.67
N GLN A 334 12.96 -8.32 20.44
CA GLN A 334 13.18 -9.76 20.18
C GLN A 334 14.57 -10.05 19.58
N PRO A 335 15.16 -11.24 19.82
CA PRO A 335 16.57 -11.52 19.55
C PRO A 335 16.88 -11.74 18.06
N ILE A 336 17.06 -10.65 17.32
CA ILE A 336 17.33 -10.64 15.87
C ILE A 336 18.83 -10.62 15.50
N GLY A 337 19.73 -10.78 16.49
CA GLY A 337 21.17 -10.83 16.25
C GLY A 337 21.63 -11.96 15.33
N SER A 338 20.83 -13.02 15.17
CA SER A 338 21.10 -14.15 14.27
C SER A 338 20.77 -13.88 12.80
N TRP A 339 20.09 -12.78 12.49
CA TRP A 339 19.66 -12.48 11.12
C TRP A 339 20.84 -12.31 10.17
N ASN A 340 20.67 -12.82 8.95
CA ASN A 340 21.64 -12.58 7.88
C ASN A 340 21.33 -11.28 7.13
N ILE A 341 21.96 -10.17 7.52
CA ILE A 341 21.76 -8.87 6.89
C ILE A 341 22.76 -8.56 5.75
N SER A 342 23.48 -9.56 5.22
CA SER A 342 24.59 -9.33 4.29
C SER A 342 24.23 -8.58 2.99
N ASN A 343 22.95 -8.57 2.61
CA ASN A 343 22.45 -7.85 1.42
C ASN A 343 21.86 -6.48 1.73
N VAL A 344 21.75 -6.11 3.01
CA VAL A 344 21.22 -4.82 3.43
C VAL A 344 22.22 -3.71 3.10
N THR A 345 21.72 -2.66 2.46
CA THR A 345 22.52 -1.47 2.10
C THR A 345 22.23 -0.27 2.99
N SER A 346 21.06 -0.25 3.64
CA SER A 346 20.62 0.83 4.52
C SER A 346 19.98 0.28 5.79
N LEU A 347 20.47 0.74 6.94
CA LEU A 347 19.87 0.52 8.26
C LEU A 347 19.13 1.76 8.76
N GLN A 348 18.82 2.71 7.88
CA GLN A 348 18.27 4.02 8.26
C GLN A 348 17.06 3.92 9.20
N SER A 349 17.15 4.57 10.34
CA SER A 349 16.07 4.71 11.33
C SER A 349 15.47 3.37 11.81
N THR A 350 16.17 2.25 11.70
CA THR A 350 15.58 0.91 11.97
C THR A 350 15.04 0.80 13.40
N PHE A 351 15.76 1.34 14.39
CA PHE A 351 15.38 1.35 15.81
C PHE A 351 15.18 2.77 16.37
N ARG A 352 14.93 3.77 15.49
CA ARG A 352 14.67 5.13 15.94
C ARG A 352 13.45 5.17 16.86
N GLY A 353 13.52 5.83 18.01
CA GLY A 353 12.37 5.92 18.93
C GLY A 353 12.00 4.60 19.60
N ASN A 354 12.83 3.56 19.46
CA ASN A 354 12.61 2.27 20.11
C ASN A 354 13.39 2.23 21.43
N ASP A 355 12.72 2.63 22.50
CA ASP A 355 13.26 2.62 23.87
C ASP A 355 13.28 1.22 24.50
N ALA A 356 12.60 0.25 23.90
CA ALA A 356 12.48 -1.10 24.46
C ALA A 356 13.60 -2.06 24.02
N PHE A 357 14.22 -1.80 22.87
CA PHE A 357 15.17 -2.71 22.24
C PHE A 357 16.53 -2.74 22.95
N ASP A 358 16.88 -3.90 23.53
CA ASP A 358 18.16 -4.13 24.23
C ASP A 358 18.72 -5.54 23.92
N GLN A 359 18.55 -6.01 22.69
CA GLN A 359 18.99 -7.35 22.27
C GLN A 359 20.41 -7.33 21.69
N ASP A 360 21.10 -8.47 21.80
CA ASP A 360 22.46 -8.65 21.25
C ASP A 360 22.47 -8.57 19.71
N LEU A 361 23.25 -7.63 19.17
CA LEU A 361 23.46 -7.41 17.74
C LEU A 361 24.89 -7.78 17.27
N SER A 362 25.69 -8.44 18.10
CA SER A 362 27.06 -8.85 17.76
C SER A 362 27.11 -9.76 16.52
N GLY A 363 26.07 -10.57 16.31
CA GLY A 363 25.93 -11.45 15.14
C GLY A 363 25.79 -10.70 13.80
N TRP A 364 25.54 -9.39 13.79
CA TRP A 364 25.52 -8.58 12.57
C TRP A 364 26.92 -8.16 12.12
N GLY A 365 27.94 -8.28 12.96
CA GLY A 365 29.23 -7.62 12.79
C GLY A 365 29.93 -7.86 11.45
N ASP A 366 29.98 -9.12 11.00
CA ASP A 366 30.59 -9.51 9.72
C ASP A 366 29.66 -9.38 8.49
N LYS A 367 28.43 -8.89 8.71
CA LYS A 367 27.35 -8.80 7.71
C LYS A 367 27.07 -7.37 7.25
N LEU A 368 27.81 -6.40 7.77
CA LEU A 368 27.67 -4.97 7.43
C LEU A 368 28.39 -4.58 6.13
N GLY A 369 29.04 -5.53 5.44
CA GLY A 369 29.91 -5.25 4.29
C GLY A 369 29.26 -4.60 3.06
N ASN A 370 27.93 -4.44 3.03
CA ASN A 370 27.18 -3.71 2.01
C ASN A 370 26.45 -2.46 2.55
N VAL A 371 26.45 -2.25 3.87
CA VAL A 371 25.77 -1.12 4.52
C VAL A 371 26.57 0.15 4.25
N VAL A 372 25.93 1.11 3.57
CA VAL A 372 26.53 2.41 3.25
C VAL A 372 26.01 3.52 4.16
N THR A 373 24.91 3.30 4.88
CA THR A 373 24.28 4.31 5.73
C THR A 373 23.61 3.69 6.97
N MET A 374 23.85 4.33 8.12
CA MET A 374 23.25 4.03 9.43
C MET A 374 22.52 5.26 10.01
N ARG A 375 22.04 6.15 9.14
CA ARG A 375 21.35 7.38 9.53
C ARG A 375 20.23 7.10 10.54
N GLU A 376 20.21 7.85 11.63
CA GLU A 376 19.22 7.75 12.70
C GLU A 376 19.00 6.34 13.30
N LEU A 377 19.92 5.38 13.11
CA LEU A 377 19.67 3.97 13.47
C LEU A 377 19.18 3.78 14.92
N PHE A 378 19.79 4.47 15.87
CA PHE A 378 19.46 4.47 17.30
C PHE A 378 19.09 5.87 17.81
N ARG A 379 18.61 6.75 16.94
CA ARG A 379 18.14 8.08 17.36
C ARG A 379 16.98 7.92 18.34
N GLU A 380 16.97 8.68 19.43
CA GLU A 380 15.89 8.64 20.42
C GLU A 380 15.66 7.19 20.93
N SER A 381 16.72 6.43 21.18
CA SER A 381 16.66 5.04 21.66
C SER A 381 17.52 4.86 22.91
N ASP A 382 17.07 3.97 23.80
CA ASP A 382 17.80 3.55 25.00
C ASP A 382 18.81 2.42 24.75
N PHE A 383 18.96 1.94 23.50
CA PHE A 383 19.88 0.86 23.17
C PHE A 383 21.31 1.19 23.63
N ASN A 384 21.93 0.25 24.37
CA ASN A 384 23.29 0.41 24.90
C ASN A 384 24.12 -0.88 24.80
N GLY A 385 23.76 -1.76 23.86
CA GLY A 385 24.41 -3.05 23.63
C GLY A 385 25.84 -2.95 23.09
N ASP A 386 26.55 -4.08 23.09
CA ASP A 386 27.92 -4.18 22.56
C ASP A 386 27.91 -4.22 21.01
N LEU A 387 28.59 -3.24 20.40
CA LEU A 387 28.75 -3.12 18.95
C LEU A 387 30.21 -3.31 18.49
N SER A 388 31.08 -3.89 19.32
CA SER A 388 32.52 -4.00 19.04
C SER A 388 32.84 -4.91 17.86
N ALA A 389 31.93 -5.82 17.50
CA ALA A 389 32.06 -6.71 16.36
C ALA A 389 31.73 -6.05 15.02
N TRP A 390 31.17 -4.83 15.01
CA TRP A 390 30.68 -4.18 13.80
C TRP A 390 31.82 -3.64 12.94
N ASP A 391 31.92 -4.14 11.70
CA ASP A 391 32.75 -3.54 10.65
C ASP A 391 31.99 -2.41 9.95
N VAL A 392 32.28 -1.17 10.34
CA VAL A 392 31.68 0.05 9.79
C VAL A 392 32.53 0.74 8.72
N SER A 393 33.63 0.11 8.27
CA SER A 393 34.63 0.72 7.37
C SER A 393 34.08 1.17 6.01
N LYS A 394 32.90 0.67 5.62
CA LYS A 394 32.22 1.03 4.36
C LYS A 394 31.03 1.97 4.55
N VAL A 395 30.66 2.29 5.79
CA VAL A 395 29.59 3.24 6.07
C VAL A 395 30.10 4.62 5.68
N LEU A 396 29.26 5.37 4.96
CA LEU A 396 29.56 6.74 4.53
C LEU A 396 28.89 7.78 5.43
N SER A 397 27.71 7.46 5.98
CA SER A 397 26.90 8.37 6.79
C SER A 397 26.34 7.73 8.05
N MET A 398 26.56 8.40 9.18
CA MET A 398 25.99 8.10 10.51
C MET A 398 25.21 9.31 11.06
N TRP A 399 24.65 10.13 10.18
CA TRP A 399 23.88 11.32 10.58
C TRP A 399 22.77 10.93 11.57
N ASP A 400 22.70 11.63 12.71
CA ASP A 400 21.72 11.47 13.78
C ASP A 400 21.77 10.09 14.47
N MET A 401 22.75 9.22 14.20
CA MET A 401 22.70 7.80 14.60
C MET A 401 22.43 7.56 16.09
N PHE A 402 23.02 8.38 16.99
CA PHE A 402 22.85 8.30 18.44
C PHE A 402 22.30 9.61 19.03
N LYS A 403 21.65 10.43 18.20
CA LYS A 403 21.06 11.69 18.65
C LYS A 403 19.97 11.43 19.69
N ASP A 404 19.97 12.20 20.78
CA ASP A 404 18.99 12.06 21.88
C ASP A 404 18.89 10.61 22.41
N SER A 405 20.00 9.86 22.41
CA SER A 405 20.03 8.44 22.83
C SER A 405 20.72 8.20 24.17
N GLY A 406 20.34 7.13 24.85
CA GLY A 406 20.99 6.64 26.08
C GLY A 406 22.35 5.96 25.85
N PHE A 407 22.84 5.88 24.61
CA PHE A 407 24.04 5.14 24.25
C PHE A 407 25.30 5.75 24.86
N ASN A 408 26.03 4.96 25.66
CA ASN A 408 27.31 5.35 26.25
C ASN A 408 28.27 4.14 26.38
N ASN A 409 28.11 3.15 25.49
CA ASN A 409 28.91 1.93 25.52
C ASN A 409 30.28 2.16 24.83
N PRO A 410 31.41 1.77 25.45
CA PRO A 410 32.76 1.94 24.86
C PRO A 410 33.03 1.08 23.64
N SER A 411 32.11 0.18 23.26
CA SER A 411 32.29 -0.77 22.16
C SER A 411 32.60 -0.13 20.80
N ILE A 412 32.23 1.15 20.59
CA ILE A 412 32.48 1.87 19.33
C ILE A 412 33.83 2.58 19.26
N THR A 413 34.57 2.66 20.38
CA THR A 413 35.84 3.40 20.44
C THR A 413 36.93 2.84 19.51
N GLY A 414 36.81 1.57 19.13
CA GLY A 414 37.71 0.88 18.19
C GLY A 414 37.22 0.79 16.74
N TRP A 415 36.11 1.44 16.38
CA TRP A 415 35.58 1.41 15.01
C TRP A 415 36.53 2.05 14.00
N ASP A 416 36.61 1.45 12.81
CA ASP A 416 37.23 2.07 11.64
C ASP A 416 36.22 3.00 10.97
N VAL A 417 36.26 4.28 11.34
CA VAL A 417 35.40 5.33 10.79
C VAL A 417 36.00 6.07 9.60
N SER A 418 37.13 5.60 9.06
CA SER A 418 37.84 6.28 7.97
C SER A 418 37.02 6.40 6.68
N GLY A 419 35.96 5.61 6.52
CA GLY A 419 35.03 5.70 5.39
C GLY A 419 33.99 6.82 5.49
N LEU A 420 33.77 7.42 6.67
CA LEU A 420 32.69 8.37 6.89
C LEU A 420 32.97 9.72 6.23
N ASP A 421 31.97 10.26 5.52
CA ASP A 421 31.95 11.65 5.04
C ASP A 421 30.96 12.52 5.84
N ASN A 422 29.97 11.93 6.52
CA ASN A 422 28.94 12.64 7.26
C ASN A 422 28.68 12.02 8.65
N MET A 423 28.95 12.82 9.70
CA MET A 423 28.67 12.53 11.11
C MET A 423 27.71 13.54 11.75
N GLU A 424 26.96 14.30 10.95
CA GLU A 424 26.07 15.36 11.42
C GLU A 424 25.19 14.90 12.59
N THR A 425 25.20 15.67 13.68
CA THR A 425 24.41 15.45 14.90
C THR A 425 24.48 14.03 15.50
N MET A 426 25.50 13.22 15.17
CA MET A 426 25.57 11.82 15.58
C MET A 426 25.44 11.64 17.10
N PHE A 427 26.01 12.56 17.89
CA PHE A 427 25.97 12.56 19.36
C PHE A 427 25.34 13.85 19.93
N GLY A 428 24.46 14.48 19.16
CA GLY A 428 23.75 15.69 19.57
C GLY A 428 22.47 15.40 20.37
N GLY A 429 21.89 16.44 20.95
CA GLY A 429 20.64 16.37 21.73
C GLY A 429 20.84 16.44 23.24
N GLU A 430 19.84 16.98 23.95
CA GLU A 430 19.90 17.19 25.40
C GLU A 430 19.94 15.87 26.19
N ASP A 431 19.34 14.82 25.64
CA ASP A 431 19.26 13.49 26.26
C ASP A 431 20.41 12.55 25.84
N CYS A 432 21.32 13.00 24.98
CA CYS A 432 22.46 12.18 24.56
C CYS A 432 23.43 11.88 25.71
N ALA A 433 23.60 10.60 26.05
CA ALA A 433 24.43 10.16 27.17
C ALA A 433 25.90 9.90 26.81
N PHE A 434 26.28 10.02 25.53
CA PHE A 434 27.57 9.57 25.03
C PHE A 434 28.74 10.41 25.58
N ASN A 435 29.74 9.74 26.18
CA ASN A 435 30.98 10.36 26.66
C ASN A 435 32.16 9.37 26.64
N GLN A 436 32.26 8.52 25.61
CA GLN A 436 33.36 7.57 25.46
C GLN A 436 34.51 8.15 24.64
N ASP A 437 35.74 7.74 24.95
CA ASP A 437 36.96 8.22 24.28
C ASP A 437 37.02 7.75 22.82
N ILE A 438 36.74 8.67 21.89
CA ILE A 438 36.84 8.49 20.44
C ILE A 438 38.01 9.27 19.84
N SER A 439 39.00 9.66 20.66
CA SER A 439 40.19 10.39 20.19
C SER A 439 41.01 9.59 19.16
N GLY A 440 40.87 8.26 19.15
CA GLY A 440 41.54 7.34 18.23
C GLY A 440 40.89 7.22 16.84
N TRP A 441 39.72 7.81 16.61
CA TRP A 441 39.03 7.74 15.32
C TRP A 441 39.77 8.50 14.21
N ASP A 442 39.91 7.88 13.03
CA ASP A 442 40.38 8.56 11.83
C ASP A 442 39.21 9.29 11.14
N VAL A 443 39.07 10.57 11.46
CA VAL A 443 38.03 11.45 10.90
C VAL A 443 38.51 12.23 9.67
N SER A 444 39.65 11.87 9.10
CA SER A 444 40.29 12.66 8.04
C SER A 444 39.49 12.76 6.74
N ASN A 445 38.54 11.86 6.49
CA ASN A 445 37.64 11.92 5.33
C ASN A 445 36.30 12.59 5.60
N VAL A 446 36.01 12.95 6.85
CA VAL A 446 34.73 13.55 7.22
C VAL A 446 34.62 14.97 6.66
N VAL A 447 33.51 15.24 5.97
CA VAL A 447 33.18 16.53 5.35
C VAL A 447 32.16 17.28 6.19
N ASN A 448 31.17 16.59 6.76
CA ASN A 448 30.11 17.19 7.58
C ASN A 448 30.15 16.69 9.04
N MET A 449 30.35 17.62 9.97
CA MET A 449 30.30 17.44 11.42
C MET A 449 29.34 18.45 12.09
N GLN A 450 28.38 19.00 11.36
CA GLN A 450 27.44 19.96 11.93
C GLN A 450 26.73 19.35 13.14
N ASN A 451 26.53 20.17 14.17
CA ASN A 451 25.80 19.78 15.38
C ASN A 451 26.29 18.50 16.08
N LEU A 452 27.49 17.98 15.79
CA LEU A 452 27.94 16.63 16.20
C LEU A 452 27.71 16.36 17.70
N PHE A 453 27.95 17.37 18.53
CA PHE A 453 27.76 17.36 19.98
C PHE A 453 26.84 18.50 20.46
N LYS A 454 26.05 19.10 19.56
CA LYS A 454 25.09 20.15 19.93
C LYS A 454 24.20 19.64 21.04
N GLU A 455 24.01 20.45 22.07
CA GLU A 455 23.18 20.18 23.25
C GLU A 455 23.63 18.99 24.10
N ASN A 456 24.70 18.27 23.76
CA ASN A 456 25.19 17.15 24.56
C ASN A 456 25.73 17.65 25.92
N LYS A 457 25.04 17.30 26.99
CA LYS A 457 25.32 17.85 28.33
C LYS A 457 26.46 17.17 29.07
N VAL A 458 27.00 16.07 28.55
CA VAL A 458 27.96 15.22 29.29
C VAL A 458 29.30 15.02 28.59
N PHE A 459 29.39 15.24 27.28
CA PHE A 459 30.61 15.00 26.51
C PHE A 459 31.75 15.95 26.92
N ASN A 460 32.94 15.40 27.19
CA ASN A 460 34.15 16.16 27.48
C ASN A 460 35.44 15.40 27.14
N GLN A 461 35.46 14.63 26.05
CA GLN A 461 36.67 13.91 25.63
C GLN A 461 37.61 14.82 24.84
N ASP A 462 38.92 14.52 24.93
CA ASP A 462 39.96 15.26 24.21
C ASP A 462 40.06 14.79 22.75
N LEU A 463 39.49 15.59 21.85
CA LEU A 463 39.51 15.39 20.41
C LEU A 463 40.42 16.40 19.70
N SER A 464 41.29 17.11 20.43
CA SER A 464 42.21 18.11 19.87
C SER A 464 43.20 17.52 18.86
N GLY A 465 43.40 16.20 18.90
CA GLY A 465 44.25 15.45 17.97
C GLY A 465 43.60 15.05 16.64
N TRP A 466 42.30 15.26 16.46
CA TRP A 466 41.60 14.90 15.22
C TRP A 466 42.09 15.69 14.01
N ASN A 467 42.30 15.00 12.89
CA ASN A 467 42.57 15.63 11.60
C ASN A 467 41.26 16.08 10.95
N VAL A 468 40.94 17.37 11.05
CA VAL A 468 39.70 17.97 10.53
C VAL A 468 39.91 18.84 9.29
N ASP A 469 41.01 18.65 8.55
CA ASP A 469 41.38 19.47 7.39
C ASP A 469 40.31 19.43 6.28
N ASN A 470 39.64 18.28 6.12
CA ASN A 470 38.60 18.06 5.12
C ASN A 470 37.21 18.50 5.58
N VAL A 471 37.02 18.86 6.85
CA VAL A 471 35.71 19.29 7.35
C VAL A 471 35.31 20.59 6.68
N MET A 472 34.16 20.55 6.01
CA MET A 472 33.54 21.67 5.29
C MET A 472 32.32 22.24 6.01
N CYS A 473 31.71 21.49 6.92
CA CYS A 473 30.52 21.90 7.65
C CYS A 473 30.69 21.55 9.13
N ASN A 474 30.86 22.56 9.98
CA ASN A 474 31.06 22.42 11.44
C ASN A 474 30.17 23.39 12.24
N TYR A 475 29.12 23.92 11.61
CA TYR A 475 28.18 24.82 12.26
C TYR A 475 27.53 24.16 13.48
N ASP A 476 27.41 24.93 14.57
CA ASP A 476 26.84 24.50 15.85
C ASP A 476 27.44 23.20 16.42
N PHE A 477 28.69 22.87 16.07
CA PHE A 477 29.38 21.61 16.42
C PHE A 477 29.17 21.17 17.88
N ASP A 478 29.26 22.11 18.81
CA ASP A 478 29.13 21.91 20.27
C ASP A 478 28.24 22.97 20.94
N THR A 479 27.37 23.64 20.19
CA THR A 479 26.46 24.66 20.76
C THR A 479 25.66 24.06 21.91
N ASP A 480 25.62 24.74 23.06
CA ASP A 480 24.95 24.27 24.28
C ASP A 480 25.47 22.92 24.86
N ALA A 481 26.77 22.61 24.66
CA ALA A 481 27.49 21.51 25.33
C ALA A 481 28.37 22.04 26.50
N PRO A 482 27.79 22.28 27.70
CA PRO A 482 28.42 23.06 28.76
C PRO A 482 29.63 22.40 29.44
N GLN A 483 29.84 21.10 29.27
CA GLN A 483 30.93 20.36 29.91
C GLN A 483 32.21 20.31 29.07
N TRP A 484 32.14 20.64 27.77
CA TRP A 484 33.28 20.42 26.88
C TRP A 484 34.27 21.58 26.92
N GLU A 485 35.48 21.29 27.39
CA GLU A 485 36.55 22.28 27.50
C GLU A 485 37.10 22.68 26.13
N ASP A 486 37.34 23.97 25.91
CA ASP A 486 37.86 24.49 24.62
C ASP A 486 39.19 23.84 24.19
N SER A 487 40.04 23.45 25.16
CA SER A 487 41.31 22.76 24.87
C SER A 487 41.16 21.33 24.35
N HIS A 488 40.00 20.72 24.55
CA HIS A 488 39.67 19.37 24.09
C HIS A 488 39.03 19.36 22.70
N LYS A 489 38.73 20.52 22.12
CA LYS A 489 38.00 20.62 20.85
C LYS A 489 38.95 20.46 19.65
N PRO A 490 38.48 19.89 18.53
CA PRO A 490 39.24 19.85 17.28
C PRO A 490 39.56 21.25 16.75
N ASN A 491 40.70 21.39 16.07
CA ASN A 491 41.15 22.68 15.54
C ASN A 491 40.65 22.90 14.09
N PHE A 492 39.44 23.43 13.94
CA PHE A 492 38.87 23.74 12.62
C PHE A 492 39.58 24.92 11.94
N ILE A 493 39.94 24.75 10.65
CA ILE A 493 40.68 25.76 9.88
C ILE A 493 39.85 27.03 9.60
N ALA A 494 38.51 26.93 9.59
CA ALA A 494 37.57 28.06 9.56
C ALA A 494 36.14 27.57 9.90
N ASP A 495 35.32 28.41 10.53
CA ASP A 495 33.86 28.19 10.62
C ASP A 495 33.26 28.31 9.22
N LYS A 496 33.01 27.15 8.61
CA LYS A 496 32.43 27.08 7.28
C LYS A 496 30.91 26.92 7.45
N THR A 497 30.19 27.93 7.00
CA THR A 497 28.77 28.15 7.30
C THR A 497 27.82 27.23 6.53
N ASP A 498 26.62 27.08 7.10
CA ASP A 498 25.46 26.24 6.75
C ASP A 498 24.91 26.33 5.29
N ASN A 499 25.48 27.19 4.45
CA ASN A 499 24.91 27.56 3.14
C ASN A 499 25.75 27.08 1.93
N ASN A 500 26.30 25.87 2.00
CA ASN A 500 26.96 25.24 0.85
C ASN A 500 26.28 23.90 0.50
N GLU A 501 26.27 23.51 -0.77
CA GLU A 501 25.65 22.25 -1.27
C GLU A 501 26.20 21.00 -0.55
N PHE A 502 27.41 21.09 0.03
CA PHE A 502 28.03 20.03 0.82
C PHE A 502 27.41 19.83 2.22
N CYS A 503 26.77 20.86 2.78
CA CYS A 503 26.15 20.83 4.11
C CYS A 503 24.68 20.37 4.05
N ASN A 504 24.02 20.48 2.90
CA ASN A 504 22.62 20.06 2.69
C ASN A 504 22.50 18.71 1.94
N ARG A 505 23.29 17.70 2.31
CA ARG A 505 23.20 16.37 1.69
C ARG A 505 22.08 15.54 2.33
N ASP A 506 20.84 15.83 1.95
CA ASP A 506 19.65 15.02 2.26
C ASP A 506 19.63 13.65 1.53
N ASN A 507 20.51 13.45 0.54
CA ASN A 507 20.59 12.24 -0.28
C ASN A 507 21.70 11.31 0.20
#